data_AF-A0A1F2X2A4-F1
#
_entry.id   AF-A0A1F2X2A4-F1
#
_cell.length_a   1.000
_cell.length_b   1.000
_cell.length_c   1.000
_cell.angle_alpha   90.00
_cell.angle_beta   90.00
_cell.angle_gamma   90.00
#
_symmetry.space_group_name_H-M   'P 1'
#
loop_
_entity.id
_entity.type
_entity.pdbx_description
1 polymer ?
#
loop_
_entity_poly.entity_id
_entity_poly.type
_entity_poly.pdbx_seq_one_letter_code
_entity_poly.pdbx_strand_id
1 'polypeptide(L)'
;ARLTELAKVWQGAGHVAGSAATVGVVTPASDDARHREFVAFDHGQAVMTMMIAAAGMGIGSAHGWVVDQDQARRVLGLPEDQVLAWVVSFGYPADRPLQPVKNPNRKPFEEVVHREKW
;
A
#
# COMPACT_ATOMS: atom_id res chain seq x y z
N ALA A 1 19.11 -5.25 -4.58
CA ALA A 1 18.81 -5.40 -6.02
C ALA A 1 17.30 -5.49 -6.27
N ARG A 2 16.60 -6.55 -5.84
CA ARG A 2 15.17 -6.76 -6.15
C ARG A 2 14.22 -5.66 -5.65
N LEU A 3 14.34 -5.22 -4.40
CA LEU A 3 13.49 -4.14 -3.84
C LEU A 3 13.76 -2.79 -4.52
N THR A 4 15.01 -2.51 -4.90
CA THR A 4 15.39 -1.32 -5.67
C THR A 4 14.69 -1.28 -7.02
N GLU A 5 14.57 -2.42 -7.70
CA GLU A 5 13.82 -2.54 -8.95
C GLU A 5 12.31 -2.47 -8.73
N LEU A 6 11.80 -3.05 -7.64
CA LEU A 6 10.38 -2.99 -7.31
C LEU A 6 9.93 -1.56 -6.98
N ALA A 7 10.79 -0.74 -6.39
CA ALA A 7 10.49 0.67 -6.10
C ALA A 7 10.20 1.52 -7.36
N LYS A 8 10.55 1.03 -8.55
CA LYS A 8 10.33 1.72 -9.83
C LYS A 8 8.90 1.55 -10.38
N VAL A 9 8.04 0.75 -9.72
CA VAL A 9 6.66 0.52 -10.18
C VAL A 9 5.76 1.77 -10.13
N TRP A 10 6.18 2.78 -9.36
CA TRP A 10 5.50 4.07 -9.27
C TRP A 10 6.43 5.13 -8.67
N GLN A 11 6.25 6.40 -9.06
CA GLN A 11 7.03 7.52 -8.50
C GLN A 11 6.88 7.66 -6.97
N GLY A 12 5.74 7.23 -6.41
CA GLY A 12 5.48 7.22 -4.97
C GLY A 12 6.03 6.01 -4.22
N ALA A 13 6.56 4.99 -4.91
CA ALA A 13 6.99 3.72 -4.31
C ALA A 13 8.46 3.70 -3.86
N GLY A 14 9.15 4.85 -3.83
CA GLY A 14 10.56 4.95 -3.47
C GLY A 14 10.92 4.36 -2.09
N HIS A 15 9.98 4.36 -1.15
CA HIS A 15 10.11 3.77 0.18
C HIS A 15 10.41 2.25 0.15
N VAL A 16 10.03 1.54 -0.92
CA VAL A 16 10.24 0.09 -1.07
C VAL A 16 11.73 -0.27 -1.11
N ALA A 17 12.56 0.56 -1.74
CA ALA A 17 13.97 0.25 -2.01
C ALA A 17 14.79 0.06 -0.73
N GLY A 18 14.47 0.82 0.33
CA GLY A 18 15.15 0.78 1.63
C GLY A 18 14.38 0.05 2.72
N SER A 19 13.29 -0.64 2.38
CA SER A 19 12.47 -1.37 3.34
C SER A 19 13.19 -2.63 3.87
N ALA A 20 12.91 -3.01 5.12
CA ALA A 20 13.37 -4.28 5.68
C ALA A 20 12.61 -5.46 5.04
N ALA A 21 11.32 -5.25 4.75
CA ALA A 21 10.50 -6.19 4.00
C ALA A 21 9.47 -5.41 3.17
N THR A 22 9.00 -6.00 2.06
CA THR A 22 7.86 -5.49 1.30
C THR A 22 6.89 -6.63 1.00
N VAL A 23 5.61 -6.40 1.27
CA VAL A 23 4.51 -7.30 0.91
C VAL A 23 3.84 -6.75 -0.36
N GLY A 24 3.70 -7.59 -1.38
CA GLY A 24 2.90 -7.28 -2.57
C GLY A 24 1.48 -7.84 -2.42
N VAL A 25 0.46 -7.03 -2.67
CA VAL A 25 -0.94 -7.45 -2.72
C VAL A 25 -1.30 -7.72 -4.17
N VAL A 26 -1.49 -9.00 -4.50
CA VAL A 26 -1.72 -9.48 -5.87
C VAL A 26 -3.13 -10.02 -5.98
N THR A 27 -3.80 -9.72 -7.09
CA THR A 27 -5.13 -10.22 -7.43
C THR A 27 -5.18 -10.64 -8.91
N PRO A 28 -6.07 -11.56 -9.31
CA PRO A 28 -6.35 -11.80 -10.71
C PRO A 28 -6.77 -10.52 -11.43
N ALA A 29 -6.30 -10.37 -12.68
CA ALA A 29 -6.80 -9.37 -13.60
C ALA A 29 -8.29 -9.64 -13.89
N SER A 30 -9.09 -8.58 -13.96
CA SER A 30 -10.51 -8.70 -14.29
C SER A 30 -11.01 -7.46 -15.02
N ASP A 31 -11.70 -7.68 -16.13
CA ASP A 31 -12.37 -6.63 -16.90
C ASP A 31 -13.73 -6.24 -16.29
N ASP A 32 -14.26 -7.03 -15.34
CA ASP A 32 -15.47 -6.70 -14.59
C ASP A 32 -15.20 -5.58 -13.57
N ALA A 33 -15.79 -4.40 -13.82
CA ALA A 33 -15.68 -3.24 -12.94
C ALA A 33 -16.19 -3.51 -11.53
N ARG A 34 -17.30 -4.24 -11.38
CA ARG A 34 -17.89 -4.53 -10.07
C ARG A 34 -17.00 -5.46 -9.27
N HIS A 35 -16.41 -6.46 -9.91
CA HIS A 35 -15.42 -7.32 -9.27
C HIS A 35 -14.20 -6.51 -8.79
N ARG A 36 -13.66 -5.61 -9.63
CA ARG A 36 -12.54 -4.73 -9.24
C ARG A 36 -12.87 -3.85 -8.04
N GLU A 37 -14.09 -3.32 -7.95
CA GLU A 37 -14.54 -2.51 -6.81
C GLU A 37 -14.57 -3.31 -5.50
N PHE A 38 -15.13 -4.52 -5.52
CA PHE A 38 -15.14 -5.39 -4.33
C PHE A 38 -13.73 -5.76 -3.89
N VAL A 39 -12.88 -6.16 -4.84
CA VAL A 39 -11.49 -6.50 -4.55
C VAL A 39 -10.71 -5.29 -4.02
N ALA A 40 -10.97 -4.08 -4.53
CA ALA A 40 -10.34 -2.86 -4.02
C ALA A 40 -10.71 -2.56 -2.56
N PHE A 41 -11.94 -2.87 -2.15
CA PHE A 41 -12.35 -2.78 -0.74
C PHE A 41 -11.54 -3.75 0.14
N ASP A 42 -11.44 -5.02 -0.28
CA ASP A 42 -10.68 -6.05 0.44
C ASP A 42 -9.19 -5.72 0.52
N HIS A 43 -8.61 -5.18 -0.56
CA HIS A 43 -7.24 -4.67 -0.58
C HIS A 43 -7.04 -3.58 0.48
N GLY A 44 -7.96 -2.61 0.55
CA GLY A 44 -7.91 -1.53 1.53
C GLY A 44 -7.91 -2.07 2.97
N GLN A 45 -8.78 -3.05 3.26
CA GLN A 45 -8.84 -3.69 4.57
C GLN A 45 -7.53 -4.43 4.88
N ALA A 46 -7.05 -5.28 3.97
CA ALA A 46 -5.83 -6.04 4.17
C ALA A 46 -4.60 -5.13 4.38
N VAL A 47 -4.43 -4.10 3.55
CA VAL A 47 -3.35 -3.11 3.67
C VAL A 47 -3.41 -2.41 5.01
N MET A 48 -4.57 -1.88 5.40
CA MET A 48 -4.73 -1.16 6.66
C MET A 48 -4.50 -2.06 7.88
N THR A 49 -5.03 -3.29 7.89
CA THR A 49 -4.85 -4.23 9.01
C THR A 49 -3.38 -4.61 9.19
N MET A 50 -2.65 -4.89 8.11
CA MET A 50 -1.21 -5.15 8.19
C MET A 50 -0.45 -3.96 8.79
N MET A 51 -0.77 -2.74 8.36
CA MET A 51 -0.11 -1.52 8.84
C MET A 51 -0.43 -1.23 10.31
N ILE A 52 -1.66 -1.44 10.76
CA ILE A 52 -2.06 -1.28 12.17
C ILE A 52 -1.35 -2.31 13.05
N ALA A 53 -1.29 -3.57 12.62
CA ALA A 53 -0.57 -4.62 13.34
C ALA A 53 0.93 -4.29 13.48
N ALA A 54 1.57 -3.84 12.39
CA ALA A 54 2.95 -3.39 12.39
C ALA A 54 3.18 -2.21 13.35
N ALA A 55 2.29 -1.22 13.34
CA ALA A 55 2.37 -0.07 14.25
C ALA A 55 2.29 -0.49 15.72
N GLY A 56 1.44 -1.47 16.06
CA GLY A 56 1.34 -2.05 17.41
C GLY A 56 2.64 -2.73 17.88
N MET A 57 3.51 -3.12 16.95
CA MET A 57 4.83 -3.69 17.21
C MET A 57 5.98 -2.67 17.09
N GLY A 58 5.67 -1.38 16.90
CA GLY A 58 6.69 -0.34 16.68
C GLY A 58 7.36 -0.38 15.30
N ILE A 59 6.80 -1.14 14.35
CA ILE A 59 7.31 -1.26 12.97
C ILE A 59 6.66 -0.18 12.10
N GLY A 60 7.48 0.60 11.41
CA GLY A 60 7.02 1.59 10.45
C GLY A 60 6.53 0.93 9.16
N SER A 61 5.50 1.52 8.55
CA SER A 61 4.93 1.01 7.30
C SER A 61 4.52 2.12 6.35
N ALA A 62 4.60 1.87 5.05
CA ALA A 62 4.08 2.74 3.98
C ALA A 62 3.54 1.89 2.83
N HIS A 63 2.40 2.28 2.26
CA HIS A 63 1.82 1.62 1.10
C HIS A 63 1.97 2.49 -0.16
N GLY A 64 2.09 1.84 -1.32
CA GLY A 64 2.13 2.50 -2.62
C GLY A 64 1.28 1.74 -3.63
N TRP A 65 0.54 2.49 -4.44
CA TRP A 65 -0.16 1.92 -5.59
C TRP A 65 0.85 1.60 -6.70
N VAL A 66 0.59 0.52 -7.44
CA VAL A 66 1.49 0.02 -8.48
C VAL A 66 0.88 0.33 -9.84
N VAL A 67 1.57 1.18 -10.61
CA VAL A 67 1.11 1.63 -11.93
C VAL A 67 1.80 0.84 -13.03
N ASP A 68 3.12 0.66 -12.95
CA ASP A 68 3.88 -0.13 -13.93
C ASP A 68 3.81 -1.63 -13.60
N GLN A 69 2.79 -2.29 -14.15
CA GLN A 69 2.59 -3.74 -14.00
C GLN A 69 3.64 -4.57 -14.72
N ASP A 70 4.28 -4.04 -15.77
CA ASP A 70 5.32 -4.78 -16.49
C ASP A 70 6.60 -4.83 -15.68
N GLN A 71 6.97 -3.74 -15.01
CA GLN A 71 8.04 -3.75 -14.02
C GLN A 71 7.72 -4.70 -12.87
N ALA A 72 6.50 -4.70 -12.36
CA ALA A 72 6.07 -5.62 -11.32
C ALA A 72 6.22 -7.09 -11.77
N ARG A 73 5.72 -7.44 -12.97
CA ARG A 73 5.85 -8.79 -13.56
C ARG A 73 7.30 -9.19 -13.73
N ARG A 74 8.15 -8.33 -14.30
CA ARG A 74 9.58 -8.61 -14.48
C ARG A 74 10.29 -8.89 -13.16
N VAL A 75 10.00 -8.10 -12.12
CA VAL A 75 10.69 -8.20 -10.82
C VAL A 75 10.15 -9.34 -9.96
N LEU A 76 8.84 -9.59 -10.00
CA LEU A 76 8.16 -10.57 -9.14
C LEU A 76 7.94 -11.93 -9.81
N GLY A 77 8.04 -12.02 -11.13
CA GLY A 77 7.72 -13.22 -11.89
C GLY A 77 6.22 -13.52 -11.93
N LEU A 78 5.38 -12.48 -11.94
CA LEU A 78 3.92 -12.64 -11.93
C LEU A 78 3.44 -13.16 -13.30
N PRO A 79 2.46 -14.09 -13.32
CA PRO A 79 1.75 -14.44 -14.53
C PRO A 79 1.03 -13.23 -15.16
N GLU A 80 0.70 -13.32 -16.45
CA GLU A 80 0.03 -12.24 -17.19
C GLU A 80 -1.36 -11.90 -16.64
N ASP A 81 -2.06 -12.92 -16.12
CA ASP A 81 -3.40 -12.82 -15.55
C ASP A 81 -3.40 -12.34 -14.08
N GLN A 82 -2.25 -11.92 -13.55
CA GLN A 82 -2.13 -11.35 -12.22
C GLN A 82 -1.74 -9.88 -12.27
N VAL A 83 -2.29 -9.11 -11.33
CA VAL A 83 -2.02 -7.69 -11.13
C VAL A 83 -1.48 -7.49 -9.73
N LEU A 84 -0.34 -6.82 -9.60
CA LEU A 84 0.14 -6.32 -8.32
C LEU A 84 -0.61 -5.01 -8.04
N ALA A 85 -1.56 -5.00 -7.13
CA ALA A 85 -2.35 -3.82 -6.82
C ALA A 85 -1.60 -2.84 -5.90
N TRP A 86 -1.00 -3.37 -4.82
CA TRP A 86 -0.32 -2.57 -3.81
C TRP A 86 1.01 -3.17 -3.42
N VAL A 87 1.94 -2.32 -3.02
CA VAL A 87 3.13 -2.70 -2.25
C VAL A 87 3.05 -2.06 -0.88
N VAL A 88 3.35 -2.83 0.17
CA VAL A 88 3.42 -2.36 1.55
C VAL A 88 4.81 -2.62 2.07
N SER A 89 5.59 -1.55 2.26
CA SER A 89 6.92 -1.64 2.84
C SER A 89 6.84 -1.60 4.36
N PHE A 90 7.66 -2.41 5.02
CA PHE A 90 7.87 -2.43 6.46
C PHE A 90 9.34 -2.15 6.78
N GLY A 91 9.58 -1.40 7.84
CA GLY A 91 10.92 -1.07 8.29
C GLY A 91 10.96 -0.64 9.74
N TYR A 92 12.14 -0.73 10.35
CA TYR A 92 12.35 -0.24 11.69
C TYR A 92 12.57 1.28 11.63
N PRO A 93 11.90 2.06 12.48
CA PRO A 93 12.27 3.45 12.68
C PRO A 93 13.77 3.53 13.00
N ALA A 94 14.47 4.51 12.41
CA ALA A 94 15.87 4.76 12.71
C ALA A 94 16.01 5.33 14.15
N ASP A 95 16.68 6.46 14.32
CA ASP A 95 16.97 7.00 15.66
C ASP A 95 15.77 7.69 16.36
N ARG A 96 14.53 7.34 15.97
CA ARG A 96 13.31 7.92 16.54
C ARG A 96 12.22 6.87 16.75
N PRO A 97 11.41 6.97 17.80
CA PRO A 97 10.27 6.08 17.97
C PRO A 97 9.22 6.30 16.86
N LEU A 98 8.47 5.25 16.53
CA LEU A 98 7.26 5.38 15.73
C LEU A 98 6.21 6.12 16.57
N GLN A 99 5.80 7.32 16.12
CA GLN A 99 4.87 8.19 16.85
C GLN A 99 3.78 8.69 15.89
N PRO A 100 2.52 8.80 16.34
CA PRO A 100 1.45 9.41 15.55
C PRO A 100 1.77 10.85 15.15
N VAL A 101 1.33 11.26 13.96
CA VAL A 101 1.39 12.67 13.53
C VAL A 101 0.38 13.47 14.36
N LYS A 102 0.86 14.49 15.09
CA LYS A 102 0.01 15.29 16.00
C LYS A 102 -1.05 16.12 15.25
N ASN A 103 -0.65 16.78 14.16
CA ASN A 103 -1.51 17.67 13.37
C ASN A 103 -1.46 17.28 11.89
N PRO A 104 -2.11 16.18 11.48
CA PRO A 104 -2.10 15.78 10.08
C PRO A 104 -2.90 16.79 9.24
N ASN A 105 -2.40 17.15 8.06
CA ASN A 105 -3.16 17.95 7.11
C ASN A 105 -4.29 17.08 6.52
N ARG A 106 -5.48 17.20 7.10
CA ARG A 106 -6.71 16.49 6.72
C ARG A 106 -7.84 17.50 6.60
N LYS A 107 -8.85 17.17 5.80
CA LYS A 107 -10.07 17.98 5.73
C LYS A 107 -10.70 18.11 7.12
N PRO A 108 -11.34 19.25 7.43
CA PRO A 108 -12.15 19.39 8.63
C PRO A 108 -13.19 18.27 8.77
N PHE A 109 -13.51 17.90 10.01
CA PHE A 109 -14.46 16.83 10.32
C PHE A 109 -15.82 17.04 9.61
N GLU A 110 -16.35 18.25 9.68
CA GLU A 110 -17.65 18.61 9.10
C GLU A 110 -17.68 18.58 7.56
N GLU A 111 -16.52 18.51 6.89
CA GLU A 111 -16.47 18.33 5.42
C GLU A 111 -16.49 16.85 5.00
N VAL A 112 -16.34 15.92 5.94
CA VAL A 112 -16.21 14.47 5.66
C VAL A 112 -17.31 13.67 6.35
N VAL A 113 -17.81 14.13 7.50
CA VAL A 113 -18.84 13.45 8.28
C VAL A 113 -20.16 14.15 8.10
N HIS A 114 -21.13 13.41 7.56
CA HIS A 114 -22.49 13.86 7.34
C HIS A 114 -23.45 13.02 8.20
N ARG A 115 -24.35 13.68 8.94
CA ARG A 115 -25.33 13.00 9.81
C ARG A 115 -26.66 12.84 9.08
N GLU A 116 -27.15 11.62 8.97
CA GLU A 116 -28.42 11.22 8.33
C GLU A 116 -28.54 11.48 6.81
N LYS A 117 -28.02 12.61 6.32
CA LYS A 117 -28.03 13.05 4.91
C LYS A 117 -26.67 13.60 4.54
N TRP A 118 -26.33 13.55 3.26
CA TRP A 118 -25.20 14.30 2.70
C TRP A 118 -25.37 15.81 2.89
#